data_AF-A0A1C7FHK7-F1
#
_entry.id   AF-A0A1C7FHK7-F1
#
_cell.length_a   1.000
_cell.length_b   1.000
_cell.length_c   1.000
_cell.angle_alpha   90.00
_cell.angle_beta   90.00
_cell.angle_gamma   90.00
#
_symmetry.space_group_name_H-M   'P 1'
#
loop_
_entity.id
_entity.type
_entity.pdbx_description
1 polymer ?
#
loop_
_entity_poly.entity_id
_entity_poly.type
_entity_poly.pdbx_seq_one_letter_code
_entity_poly.pdbx_strand_id
1 'polypeptide(L)'
;MSNVIYIENVFFRLTQEPELIRVLEPYLRVREEINRWLNPISGGSDWGSIKDNCEVLARGPGIDFMMCGYYTVACLKTQGLTGFTVGLELLSSSLANQTACDIKNEKMRKELLDWVNGRVVQELKALKPNYESLRELYRAERYCERLYQLVEMKNTNYKVDFEGVGFALFEHIDRIETQYHSFLKKQEKIETPELRFWQKGSGITAIVAFFITVSGLIGWMGWPWYYSTAYGQPQLIGKINNTQQSEVFIEALSDKQRVRWQNDVVPLYAESLERNIAESFSDPKERAISHMRLLQVLYPQDPRILQLNAIFTEEKKTALDQTEFFVAKFGEIRTKMANIALLAKRGKWQDLQKQTKSLEEFAISLSPIYGRVDYVQNLIKEGDLEAARNELEILKERLNNLSWEIAVIEQEILDVNKDLQ
;
A
#
# COMPACT_ATOMS: atom_id res chain seq x y z
N MET A 1 -23.26 34.27 -5.76
CA MET A 1 -23.49 33.22 -6.80
C MET A 1 -23.84 31.90 -6.12
N SER A 2 -24.91 31.21 -6.56
CA SER A 2 -25.33 29.92 -5.99
C SER A 2 -24.76 28.75 -6.80
N ASN A 3 -24.07 27.83 -6.14
CA ASN A 3 -23.51 26.63 -6.75
C ASN A 3 -24.45 25.44 -6.52
N VAL A 4 -24.78 24.69 -7.57
CA VAL A 4 -25.63 23.50 -7.47
C VAL A 4 -24.76 22.26 -7.49
N ILE A 5 -25.01 21.33 -6.56
CA ILE A 5 -24.28 20.08 -6.40
C ILE A 5 -25.29 18.93 -6.45
N TYR A 6 -24.93 17.83 -7.11
CA TYR A 6 -25.74 16.62 -7.15
C TYR A 6 -25.12 15.56 -6.26
N ILE A 7 -25.87 15.08 -5.27
CA ILE A 7 -25.49 14.00 -4.37
C ILE A 7 -26.59 12.94 -4.48
N GLU A 8 -26.23 11.72 -4.87
CA GLU A 8 -27.17 10.59 -5.00
C GLU A 8 -28.43 10.92 -5.81
N ASN A 9 -28.26 11.63 -6.93
CA ASN A 9 -29.34 12.11 -7.82
C ASN A 9 -30.27 13.18 -7.22
N VAL A 10 -29.97 13.71 -6.03
CA VAL A 10 -30.65 14.88 -5.44
C VAL A 10 -29.77 16.11 -5.60
N PHE A 11 -30.34 17.22 -6.05
CA PHE A 11 -29.61 18.48 -6.15
C PHE A 11 -29.70 19.30 -4.85
N PHE A 12 -28.58 19.90 -4.46
CA PHE A 12 -28.42 20.79 -3.33
C PHE A 12 -27.82 22.11 -3.83
N ARG A 13 -28.40 23.23 -3.45
CA ARG A 13 -27.91 24.58 -3.76
C ARG A 13 -27.10 25.10 -2.59
N LEU A 14 -25.89 25.54 -2.84
CA LEU A 14 -25.03 26.21 -1.88
C LEU A 14 -25.09 27.72 -2.11
N THR A 15 -25.23 28.49 -1.04
CA THR A 15 -25.15 29.96 -1.09
C THR A 15 -23.82 30.47 -0.58
N GLN A 16 -23.26 31.47 -1.27
CA GLN A 16 -22.11 32.25 -0.79
C GLN A 16 -22.54 33.54 -0.08
N GLU A 17 -23.83 33.84 -0.04
CA GLU A 17 -24.43 35.05 0.56
C GLU A 17 -25.30 34.62 1.75
N PRO A 18 -24.69 34.32 2.92
CA PRO A 18 -25.41 33.77 4.07
C PRO A 18 -26.45 34.75 4.63
N GLU A 19 -26.25 36.06 4.45
CA GLU A 19 -27.18 37.09 4.97
C GLU A 19 -28.58 37.00 4.35
N LEU A 20 -28.70 36.53 3.10
CA LEU A 20 -29.99 36.40 2.41
C LEU A 20 -30.83 35.23 2.94
N ILE A 21 -30.19 34.20 3.49
CA ILE A 21 -30.90 33.00 3.96
C ILE A 21 -31.18 33.02 5.47
N ARG A 22 -30.43 33.83 6.24
CA ARG A 22 -30.54 33.90 7.70
C ARG A 22 -31.89 34.37 8.23
N VAL A 23 -32.61 35.16 7.43
CA VAL A 23 -33.93 35.71 7.77
C VAL A 23 -35.09 34.77 7.42
N LEU A 24 -34.81 33.67 6.71
CA LEU A 24 -35.84 32.74 6.25
C LEU A 24 -36.33 31.86 7.39
N GLU A 25 -37.63 31.60 7.42
CA GLU A 25 -38.29 30.78 8.45
C GLU A 25 -37.62 29.40 8.65
N PRO A 26 -37.26 28.63 7.60
CA PRO A 26 -36.57 27.35 7.80
C PRO A 26 -35.20 27.49 8.47
N TYR A 27 -34.49 28.61 8.24
CA TYR A 27 -33.19 28.89 8.85
C TYR A 27 -33.35 29.18 10.36
N LEU A 28 -34.35 30.02 10.70
CA LEU A 28 -34.65 30.37 12.09
C LEU A 28 -35.09 29.14 12.90
N ARG A 29 -35.92 28.28 12.31
CA ARG A 29 -36.35 27.02 12.96
C ARG A 29 -35.19 26.10 13.28
N VAL A 30 -34.24 25.91 12.36
CA VAL A 30 -33.04 25.11 12.63
C VAL A 30 -32.24 25.71 13.79
N ARG A 31 -32.06 27.03 13.81
CA ARG A 31 -31.35 27.72 14.90
C ARG A 31 -32.05 27.53 16.25
N GLU A 32 -33.37 27.65 16.28
CA GLU A 32 -34.16 27.44 17.50
C GLU A 32 -34.05 26.00 18.00
N GLU A 33 -34.17 25.00 17.12
CA GLU A 33 -34.00 23.59 17.48
C GLU A 33 -32.60 23.31 18.03
N ILE A 34 -31.54 23.82 17.39
CA ILE A 34 -30.16 23.69 17.89
C ILE A 34 -29.98 24.39 19.24
N ASN A 35 -30.63 25.54 19.46
CA ASN A 35 -30.58 26.26 20.74
C ASN A 35 -31.39 25.54 21.83
N ARG A 36 -32.47 24.84 21.51
CA ARG A 36 -33.22 24.02 22.49
C ARG A 36 -32.38 22.93 23.11
N TRP A 37 -31.38 22.40 22.39
CA TRP A 37 -30.43 21.45 22.96
C TRP A 37 -29.63 22.03 24.14
N LEU A 38 -29.31 23.33 24.10
CA LEU A 38 -28.58 23.99 25.19
C LEU A 38 -29.42 24.13 26.46
N ASN A 39 -30.74 23.93 26.38
CA ASN A 39 -31.64 24.03 27.51
C ASN A 39 -32.03 22.62 28.02
N PRO A 40 -31.59 22.23 29.24
CA PRO A 40 -31.74 20.86 29.76
C PRO A 40 -33.19 20.43 30.02
N ILE A 41 -34.16 21.36 29.96
CA ILE A 41 -35.58 21.10 30.25
C ILE A 41 -36.38 20.82 28.95
N SER A 42 -35.81 21.05 27.77
CA SER A 42 -36.54 21.12 26.49
C SER A 42 -36.86 19.78 25.82
N GLY A 43 -36.50 18.63 26.42
CA GLY A 43 -36.76 17.31 25.82
C GLY A 43 -35.85 16.92 24.64
N GLY A 44 -34.80 17.69 24.37
CA GLY A 44 -33.87 17.48 23.25
C GLY A 44 -34.31 18.17 21.95
N SER A 45 -33.41 18.25 20.97
CA SER A 45 -33.71 18.82 19.65
C SER A 45 -34.40 17.80 18.75
N ASP A 46 -35.37 18.25 17.97
CA ASP A 46 -35.96 17.44 16.90
C ASP A 46 -35.03 17.43 15.68
N TRP A 47 -34.20 16.39 15.59
CA TRP A 47 -33.26 16.20 14.48
C TRP A 47 -33.95 15.92 13.14
N GLY A 48 -35.19 15.41 13.14
CA GLY A 48 -36.00 15.24 11.93
C GLY A 48 -36.42 16.60 11.38
N SER A 49 -36.93 17.47 12.25
CA SER A 49 -37.26 18.86 11.90
C SER A 49 -36.03 19.63 11.40
N ILE A 50 -34.86 19.48 12.05
CA ILE A 50 -33.62 20.11 11.57
C ILE A 50 -33.28 19.64 10.15
N LYS A 51 -33.33 18.33 9.90
CA LYS A 51 -33.04 17.76 8.58
C LYS A 51 -33.97 18.32 7.51
N ASP A 52 -35.28 18.27 7.74
CA ASP A 52 -36.28 18.68 6.75
C ASP A 52 -36.16 20.16 6.41
N ASN A 53 -35.97 21.02 7.40
CA ASN A 53 -35.76 22.46 7.18
C ASN A 53 -34.45 22.73 6.42
N CYS A 54 -33.38 21.99 6.70
CA CYS A 54 -32.13 22.06 5.93
C CYS A 54 -32.32 21.60 4.47
N GLU A 55 -33.10 20.55 4.20
CA GLU A 55 -33.43 20.13 2.84
C GLU A 55 -34.26 21.18 2.09
N VAL A 56 -35.22 21.82 2.76
CA VAL A 56 -36.01 22.93 2.19
C VAL A 56 -35.09 24.09 1.78
N LEU A 57 -34.15 24.47 2.65
CA LEU A 57 -33.14 25.49 2.32
C LEU A 57 -32.28 25.05 1.14
N ALA A 58 -31.77 23.82 1.15
CA ALA A 58 -30.87 23.34 0.12
C ALA A 58 -31.55 23.17 -1.26
N ARG A 59 -32.84 22.85 -1.33
CA ARG A 59 -33.57 22.72 -2.61
C ARG A 59 -34.04 24.07 -3.17
N GLY A 60 -34.24 25.08 -2.32
CA GLY A 60 -34.75 26.39 -2.70
C GLY A 60 -33.69 27.50 -2.74
N PRO A 61 -33.59 28.32 -1.68
CA PRO A 61 -32.74 29.51 -1.63
C PRO A 61 -31.23 29.19 -1.58
N GLY A 62 -30.88 28.03 -1.04
CA GLY A 62 -29.51 27.57 -0.83
C GLY A 62 -29.16 27.40 0.65
N ILE A 63 -28.18 26.55 0.91
CA ILE A 63 -27.67 26.23 2.25
C ILE A 63 -26.24 26.77 2.40
N ASP A 64 -25.93 27.37 3.55
CA ASP A 64 -24.58 27.84 3.87
C ASP A 64 -23.78 26.78 4.64
N PHE A 65 -22.50 27.07 4.92
CA PHE A 65 -21.62 26.14 5.61
C PHE A 65 -22.10 25.75 7.01
N MET A 66 -22.67 26.70 7.74
CA MET A 66 -23.22 26.45 9.07
C MET A 66 -24.38 25.46 9.02
N MET A 67 -25.32 25.69 8.12
CA MET A 67 -26.46 24.80 7.93
C MET A 67 -26.05 23.44 7.36
N CYS A 68 -24.99 23.36 6.55
CA CYS A 68 -24.40 22.08 6.14
C CYS A 68 -23.92 21.28 7.36
N GLY A 69 -23.26 21.91 8.33
CA GLY A 69 -22.80 21.24 9.55
C GLY A 69 -23.95 20.69 10.39
N TYR A 70 -25.03 21.46 10.57
CA TYR A 70 -26.24 20.99 11.26
C TYR A 70 -26.92 19.84 10.51
N TYR A 71 -27.00 19.96 9.19
CA TYR A 71 -27.54 18.91 8.33
C TYR A 71 -26.74 17.60 8.44
N THR A 72 -25.40 17.65 8.46
CA THR A 72 -24.56 16.45 8.63
C THR A 72 -24.90 15.68 9.91
N VAL A 73 -25.04 16.37 11.03
CA VAL A 73 -25.40 15.75 12.32
C VAL A 73 -26.82 15.20 12.29
N ALA A 74 -27.77 15.96 11.73
CA ALA A 74 -29.16 15.55 11.63
C ALA A 74 -29.31 14.28 10.75
N CYS A 75 -28.58 14.20 9.64
CA CYS A 75 -28.60 13.03 8.76
C CYS A 75 -28.00 11.78 9.43
N LEU A 76 -26.91 11.91 10.18
CA LEU A 76 -26.38 10.78 10.96
C LEU A 76 -27.41 10.26 11.97
N LYS A 77 -28.08 11.17 12.69
CA LYS A 77 -29.04 10.80 13.75
C LYS A 77 -30.36 10.24 13.24
N THR A 78 -30.77 10.61 12.03
CA THR A 78 -32.06 10.20 11.45
C THR A 78 -31.95 9.04 10.46
N GLN A 79 -30.85 8.99 9.70
CA GLN A 79 -30.66 8.03 8.61
C GLN A 79 -29.43 7.14 8.80
N GLY A 80 -28.66 7.32 9.88
CA GLY A 80 -27.47 6.53 10.15
C GLY A 80 -26.32 6.86 9.20
N LEU A 81 -25.51 5.84 8.89
CA LEU A 81 -24.25 6.02 8.16
C LEU A 81 -24.44 6.57 6.74
N THR A 82 -25.48 6.16 6.03
CA THR A 82 -25.80 6.64 4.67
C THR A 82 -26.15 8.12 4.66
N GLY A 83 -26.96 8.58 5.63
CA GLY A 83 -27.23 10.00 5.78
C GLY A 83 -25.97 10.81 6.13
N PHE A 84 -25.10 10.22 6.96
CA PHE A 84 -23.85 10.85 7.35
C PHE A 84 -22.91 11.09 6.16
N THR A 85 -22.78 10.14 5.23
CA THR A 85 -21.94 10.30 4.03
C THR A 85 -22.45 11.42 3.12
N VAL A 86 -23.77 11.49 2.90
CA VAL A 86 -24.42 12.60 2.17
C VAL A 86 -24.17 13.95 2.85
N GLY A 87 -24.30 13.98 4.18
CA GLY A 87 -24.03 15.17 4.97
C GLY A 87 -22.58 15.64 4.90
N LEU A 88 -21.62 14.71 4.98
CA LEU A 88 -20.19 15.00 4.86
C LEU A 88 -19.81 15.50 3.46
N GLU A 89 -20.41 14.91 2.42
CA GLU A 89 -20.21 15.34 1.04
C GLU A 89 -20.68 16.79 0.83
N LEU A 90 -21.88 17.13 1.34
CA LEU A 90 -22.42 18.49 1.26
C LEU A 90 -21.56 19.48 2.05
N LEU A 91 -21.15 19.11 3.26
CA LEU A 91 -20.28 19.92 4.12
C LEU A 91 -18.90 20.18 3.49
N SER A 92 -18.27 19.15 2.93
CA SER A 92 -16.99 19.26 2.24
C SER A 92 -17.07 20.14 1.00
N SER A 93 -18.17 20.03 0.26
CA SER A 93 -18.39 20.85 -0.92
C SER A 93 -18.70 22.30 -0.60
N SER A 94 -19.45 22.55 0.48
CA SER A 94 -19.69 23.89 1.01
C SER A 94 -18.38 24.55 1.44
N LEU A 95 -17.49 23.80 2.12
CA LEU A 95 -16.16 24.29 2.49
C LEU A 95 -15.30 24.60 1.26
N ALA A 96 -15.28 23.70 0.27
CA ALA A 96 -14.52 23.90 -0.97
C ALA A 96 -14.96 25.17 -1.71
N ASN A 97 -16.26 25.47 -1.73
CA ASN A 97 -16.85 26.60 -2.44
C ASN A 97 -16.69 27.97 -1.75
N GLN A 98 -16.15 28.03 -0.54
CA GLN A 98 -15.87 29.32 0.13
C GLN A 98 -14.66 30.03 -0.49
N THR A 99 -14.82 31.31 -0.83
CA THR A 99 -13.81 32.13 -1.49
C THR A 99 -13.05 33.08 -0.55
N ALA A 100 -13.57 33.34 0.66
CA ALA A 100 -13.00 34.34 1.58
C ALA A 100 -12.09 33.71 2.66
N CYS A 101 -10.82 34.16 2.71
CA CYS A 101 -9.87 33.91 3.80
C CYS A 101 -9.85 35.12 4.75
N ASP A 102 -10.84 35.22 5.64
CA ASP A 102 -10.83 36.18 6.76
C ASP A 102 -10.68 35.42 8.08
N ILE A 103 -9.94 35.99 9.04
CA ILE A 103 -9.62 35.41 10.35
C ILE A 103 -10.90 35.05 11.12
N LYS A 104 -11.97 35.87 10.99
CA LYS A 104 -13.27 35.58 11.61
C LYS A 104 -13.93 34.34 11.02
N ASN A 105 -13.80 34.14 9.71
CA ASN A 105 -14.32 32.96 9.03
C ASN A 105 -13.52 31.71 9.39
N GLU A 106 -12.20 31.80 9.60
CA GLU A 106 -11.37 30.69 10.06
C GLU A 106 -11.79 30.17 11.44
N LYS A 107 -12.00 31.07 12.40
CA LYS A 107 -12.45 30.71 13.76
C LYS A 107 -13.85 30.06 13.73
N MET A 108 -14.79 30.65 12.98
CA MET A 108 -16.13 30.08 12.82
C MET A 108 -16.09 28.69 12.19
N ARG A 109 -15.22 28.47 11.18
CA ARG A 109 -15.04 27.16 10.55
C ARG A 109 -14.57 26.11 11.56
N LYS A 110 -13.55 26.46 12.35
CA LYS A 110 -13.01 25.56 13.38
C LYS A 110 -14.08 25.21 14.43
N GLU A 111 -14.75 26.21 14.99
CA GLU A 111 -15.78 26.00 16.02
C GLU A 111 -16.94 25.14 15.50
N LEU A 112 -17.37 25.34 14.26
CA LEU A 112 -18.43 24.51 13.67
C LEU A 112 -17.97 23.05 13.50
N LEU A 113 -16.78 22.82 12.97
CA LEU A 113 -16.29 21.47 12.73
C LEU A 113 -16.00 20.72 14.04
N ASP A 114 -15.44 21.40 15.05
CA ASP A 114 -15.28 20.84 16.40
C ASP A 114 -16.66 20.48 17.00
N TRP A 115 -17.66 21.35 16.81
CA TRP A 115 -19.02 21.06 17.23
C TRP A 115 -19.59 19.83 16.51
N VAL A 116 -19.44 19.72 15.18
CA VAL A 116 -19.89 18.56 14.41
C VAL A 116 -19.20 17.30 14.92
N ASN A 117 -17.88 17.31 15.06
CA ASN A 117 -17.08 16.18 15.56
C ASN A 117 -17.57 15.75 16.95
N GLY A 118 -17.76 16.69 17.88
CA GLY A 118 -18.30 16.41 19.21
C GLY A 118 -19.68 15.77 19.21
N ARG A 119 -20.49 15.95 18.15
CA ARG A 119 -21.82 15.30 18.01
C ARG A 119 -21.78 13.95 17.37
N VAL A 120 -20.95 13.78 16.36
CA VAL A 120 -21.00 12.56 15.55
C VAL A 120 -20.19 11.43 16.17
N VAL A 121 -19.13 11.72 16.95
CA VAL A 121 -18.24 10.67 17.50
C VAL A 121 -18.99 9.65 18.34
N GLN A 122 -19.84 10.08 19.28
CA GLN A 122 -20.59 9.15 20.13
C GLN A 122 -21.62 8.34 19.34
N GLU A 123 -22.27 8.99 18.38
CA GLU A 123 -23.27 8.34 17.52
C GLU A 123 -22.61 7.31 16.60
N LEU A 124 -21.47 7.65 16.00
CA LEU A 124 -20.68 6.76 15.16
C LEU A 124 -20.24 5.53 15.94
N LYS A 125 -19.66 5.70 17.14
CA LYS A 125 -19.26 4.57 18.00
C LYS A 125 -20.42 3.64 18.37
N ALA A 126 -21.65 4.16 18.46
CA ALA A 126 -22.83 3.37 18.77
C ALA A 126 -23.37 2.59 17.56
N LEU A 127 -22.91 2.87 16.35
CA LEU A 127 -23.35 2.16 15.15
C LEU A 127 -22.92 0.69 15.18
N LYS A 128 -23.74 -0.15 14.55
CA LYS A 128 -23.45 -1.57 14.32
C LYS A 128 -23.43 -1.86 12.81
N PRO A 129 -22.45 -1.29 12.07
CA PRO A 129 -22.33 -1.52 10.64
C PRO A 129 -22.05 -3.00 10.34
N ASN A 130 -22.59 -3.47 9.23
CA ASN A 130 -22.37 -4.80 8.66
C ASN A 130 -21.53 -4.69 7.38
N TYR A 131 -21.21 -5.81 6.74
CA TYR A 131 -20.40 -5.82 5.51
C TYR A 131 -20.99 -4.96 4.36
N GLU A 132 -22.32 -4.89 4.23
CA GLU A 132 -22.98 -4.09 3.20
C GLU A 132 -22.72 -2.57 3.39
N SER A 133 -22.55 -2.14 4.63
CA SER A 133 -22.24 -0.75 4.98
C SER A 133 -20.76 -0.39 4.91
N LEU A 134 -19.87 -1.34 4.59
CA LEU A 134 -18.41 -1.12 4.49
C LEU A 134 -18.07 -0.05 3.44
N ARG A 135 -18.77 -0.03 2.31
CA ARG A 135 -18.61 1.00 1.27
C ARG A 135 -18.91 2.41 1.80
N GLU A 136 -19.95 2.54 2.62
CA GLU A 136 -20.34 3.84 3.21
C GLU A 136 -19.37 4.27 4.31
N LEU A 137 -18.77 3.33 5.05
CA LEU A 137 -17.71 3.63 6.02
C LEU A 137 -16.48 4.25 5.33
N TYR A 138 -15.99 3.63 4.25
CA TYR A 138 -14.90 4.19 3.46
C TYR A 138 -15.27 5.53 2.81
N ARG A 139 -16.51 5.68 2.35
CA ARG A 139 -16.97 6.95 1.78
C ARG A 139 -16.97 8.05 2.85
N ALA A 140 -17.40 7.76 4.07
CA ALA A 140 -17.36 8.70 5.19
C ALA A 140 -15.90 9.09 5.51
N GLU A 141 -15.01 8.12 5.62
CA GLU A 141 -13.59 8.32 5.89
C GLU A 141 -12.93 9.26 4.87
N ARG A 142 -13.13 9.00 3.57
CA ARG A 142 -12.59 9.86 2.50
C ARG A 142 -13.10 11.30 2.59
N TYR A 143 -14.37 11.52 2.95
CA TYR A 143 -14.86 12.89 3.13
C TYR A 143 -14.31 13.56 4.38
N CYS A 144 -14.06 12.81 5.46
CA CYS A 144 -13.35 13.31 6.63
C CYS A 144 -11.91 13.72 6.28
N GLU A 145 -11.17 12.91 5.53
CA GLU A 145 -9.84 13.26 5.03
C GLU A 145 -9.87 14.49 4.11
N ARG A 146 -10.84 14.55 3.19
CA ARG A 146 -11.04 15.71 2.32
C ARG A 146 -11.32 16.98 3.13
N LEU A 147 -12.16 16.88 4.16
CA LEU A 147 -12.44 18.00 5.07
C LEU A 147 -11.17 18.46 5.79
N TYR A 148 -10.36 17.51 6.29
CA TYR A 148 -9.06 17.80 6.90
C TYR A 148 -8.15 18.57 5.94
N GLN A 149 -7.96 18.06 4.72
CA GLN A 149 -7.13 18.71 3.70
C GLN A 149 -7.65 20.11 3.32
N LEU A 150 -8.97 20.28 3.15
CA LEU A 150 -9.57 21.57 2.83
C LEU A 150 -9.42 22.58 3.97
N VAL A 151 -9.49 22.12 5.22
CA VAL A 151 -9.23 22.93 6.41
C VAL A 151 -7.77 23.36 6.45
N GLU A 152 -6.83 22.43 6.23
CA GLU A 152 -5.39 22.70 6.23
C GLU A 152 -4.98 23.67 5.11
N MET A 153 -5.56 23.53 3.91
CA MET A 153 -5.32 24.45 2.79
C MET A 153 -5.89 25.85 3.03
N LYS A 154 -6.96 25.99 3.82
CA LYS A 154 -7.70 27.27 3.97
C LYS A 154 -7.52 27.97 5.31
N ASN A 155 -7.03 27.30 6.36
CA ASN A 155 -6.83 27.86 7.69
C ASN A 155 -5.35 27.82 8.06
N THR A 156 -4.71 28.99 8.17
CA THR A 156 -3.29 29.07 8.57
C THR A 156 -3.11 29.03 10.09
N ASN A 157 -4.14 29.45 10.87
CA ASN A 157 -4.01 29.65 12.32
C ASN A 157 -4.73 28.63 13.21
N TYR A 158 -5.74 27.91 12.69
CA TYR A 158 -6.58 27.03 13.50
C TYR A 158 -6.63 25.61 12.94
N LYS A 159 -6.17 24.64 13.73
CA LYS A 159 -6.30 23.20 13.45
C LYS A 159 -7.61 22.66 14.01
N VAL A 160 -8.26 21.78 13.26
CA VAL A 160 -9.45 21.03 13.65
C VAL A 160 -9.02 19.59 13.88
N ASP A 161 -9.46 19.02 15.01
CA ASP A 161 -9.15 17.63 15.37
C ASP A 161 -10.22 16.69 14.83
N PHE A 162 -9.83 15.81 13.91
CA PHE A 162 -10.69 14.78 13.31
C PHE A 162 -10.39 13.37 13.86
N GLU A 163 -9.47 13.23 14.82
CA GLU A 163 -8.99 11.92 15.32
C GLU A 163 -10.13 11.08 15.89
N GLY A 164 -11.04 11.69 16.66
CA GLY A 164 -12.16 10.97 17.25
C GLY A 164 -13.15 10.39 16.23
N VAL A 165 -13.37 11.07 15.11
CA VAL A 165 -14.25 10.61 14.02
C VAL A 165 -13.54 9.55 13.20
N GLY A 166 -12.27 9.79 12.85
CA GLY A 166 -11.43 8.83 12.13
C GLY A 166 -11.31 7.50 12.88
N PHE A 167 -11.03 7.56 14.19
CA PHE A 167 -10.93 6.36 15.03
C PHE A 167 -12.24 5.55 15.05
N ALA A 168 -13.39 6.22 15.19
CA ALA A 168 -14.69 5.54 15.21
C ALA A 168 -15.02 4.84 13.87
N LEU A 169 -14.63 5.45 12.74
CA LEU A 169 -14.80 4.84 11.41
C LEU A 169 -13.81 3.68 11.22
N PHE A 170 -12.55 3.87 11.57
CA PHE A 170 -11.49 2.86 11.48
C PHE A 170 -11.83 1.60 12.29
N GLU A 171 -12.25 1.75 13.55
CA GLU A 171 -12.63 0.62 14.42
C GLU A 171 -13.76 -0.23 13.80
N HIS A 172 -14.70 0.41 13.10
CA HIS A 172 -15.78 -0.30 12.42
C HIS A 172 -15.31 -1.03 11.15
N ILE A 173 -14.44 -0.41 10.36
CA ILE A 173 -13.85 -1.01 9.15
C ILE A 173 -13.03 -2.25 9.55
N ASP A 174 -12.07 -2.08 10.45
CA ASP A 174 -11.15 -3.13 10.91
C ASP A 174 -11.90 -4.34 11.49
N ARG A 175 -12.93 -4.09 12.31
CA ARG A 175 -13.77 -5.16 12.88
C ARG A 175 -14.48 -5.98 11.80
N ILE A 176 -14.99 -5.35 10.75
CA ILE A 176 -15.74 -6.02 9.68
C ILE A 176 -14.79 -6.84 8.81
N GLU A 177 -13.62 -6.30 8.46
CA GLU A 177 -12.63 -6.97 7.62
C GLU A 177 -12.03 -8.20 8.32
N THR A 178 -11.65 -8.07 9.59
CA THR A 178 -11.11 -9.18 10.39
C THR A 178 -12.09 -10.36 10.50
N GLN A 179 -13.39 -10.07 10.67
CA GLN A 179 -14.42 -11.12 10.72
C GLN A 179 -14.51 -11.89 9.38
N TYR A 180 -14.39 -11.19 8.25
CA TYR A 180 -14.47 -11.78 6.92
C TYR A 180 -13.28 -12.71 6.60
N HIS A 181 -12.05 -12.29 6.89
CA HIS A 181 -10.84 -13.10 6.65
C HIS A 181 -10.80 -14.40 7.47
N SER A 182 -11.36 -14.39 8.68
CA SER A 182 -11.44 -15.57 9.54
C SER A 182 -12.37 -16.67 8.99
N PHE A 183 -13.40 -16.27 8.23
CA PHE A 183 -14.34 -17.19 7.58
C PHE A 183 -13.68 -17.94 6.42
N LEU A 184 -12.86 -17.26 5.63
CA LEU A 184 -12.17 -17.83 4.45
C LEU A 184 -11.14 -18.91 4.84
N LYS A 185 -10.34 -18.70 5.88
CA LYS A 185 -9.29 -19.64 6.32
C LYS A 185 -9.81 -20.99 6.84
N LYS A 186 -11.08 -21.07 7.27
CA LYS A 186 -11.67 -22.34 7.73
C LYS A 186 -12.02 -23.30 6.59
N GLN A 187 -12.07 -22.84 5.34
CA GLN A 187 -12.48 -23.65 4.20
C GLN A 187 -11.33 -24.47 3.58
N GLU A 188 -10.07 -24.11 3.82
CA GLU A 188 -8.89 -24.62 3.08
C GLU A 188 -8.22 -25.88 3.68
N LYS A 189 -8.56 -26.26 4.93
CA LYS A 189 -7.76 -27.20 5.74
C LYS A 189 -8.14 -28.71 5.61
N ILE A 190 -8.92 -29.13 4.62
CA ILE A 190 -9.62 -30.45 4.63
C ILE A 190 -8.94 -31.59 3.81
N GLU A 191 -7.89 -31.39 2.99
CA GLU A 191 -7.36 -32.48 2.13
C GLU A 191 -5.83 -32.76 2.26
N THR A 192 -5.46 -33.95 2.79
CA THR A 192 -4.42 -34.92 2.30
C THR A 192 -3.91 -35.88 3.40
N PRO A 193 -3.70 -37.19 3.10
CA PRO A 193 -2.84 -38.07 3.92
C PRO A 193 -1.61 -38.63 3.15
N GLU A 194 -0.51 -38.85 3.88
CA GLU A 194 0.75 -39.42 3.35
C GLU A 194 0.77 -40.96 3.32
N LEU A 195 1.52 -41.55 2.37
CA LEU A 195 1.78 -42.99 2.28
C LEU A 195 3.27 -43.32 2.51
N ARG A 196 3.51 -44.16 3.52
CA ARG A 196 4.75 -44.91 3.81
C ARG A 196 4.92 -46.06 2.83
N PHE A 197 6.13 -46.28 2.29
CA PHE A 197 6.50 -47.61 1.82
C PHE A 197 7.97 -47.99 2.06
N TRP A 198 8.15 -49.30 2.19
CA TRP A 198 9.17 -50.06 2.90
C TRP A 198 9.95 -50.95 1.92
N GLN A 199 11.22 -51.22 2.26
CA GLN A 199 12.10 -52.33 1.89
C GLN A 199 11.87 -53.10 0.57
N LYS A 200 12.85 -53.02 -0.36
CA LYS A 200 13.21 -54.08 -1.35
C LYS A 200 14.50 -53.75 -2.15
N GLY A 201 15.59 -53.36 -1.46
CA GLY A 201 16.84 -52.93 -2.11
C GLY A 201 18.09 -53.76 -1.79
N SER A 202 17.95 -54.93 -1.17
CA SER A 202 19.07 -55.67 -0.54
C SER A 202 20.11 -56.24 -1.51
N GLY A 203 19.85 -56.28 -2.82
CA GLY A 203 20.82 -56.73 -3.82
C GLY A 203 21.81 -55.65 -4.26
N ILE A 204 21.38 -54.39 -4.33
CA ILE A 204 22.22 -53.27 -4.81
C ILE A 204 23.11 -52.74 -3.68
N THR A 205 22.64 -52.82 -2.42
CA THR A 205 23.41 -52.45 -1.22
C THR A 205 24.66 -53.30 -1.03
N ALA A 206 24.68 -54.55 -1.51
CA ALA A 206 25.81 -55.45 -1.31
C ALA A 206 27.03 -55.10 -2.20
N ILE A 207 26.78 -54.64 -3.44
CA ILE A 207 27.85 -54.25 -4.37
C ILE A 207 28.44 -52.89 -3.97
N VAL A 208 27.57 -51.97 -3.53
CA VAL A 208 27.97 -50.68 -2.96
C VAL A 208 28.74 -50.88 -1.64
N ALA A 209 28.32 -51.83 -0.79
CA ALA A 209 29.05 -52.16 0.44
C ALA A 209 30.48 -52.66 0.18
N PHE A 210 30.74 -53.40 -0.90
CA PHE A 210 32.08 -53.89 -1.21
C PHE A 210 33.06 -52.79 -1.66
N PHE A 211 32.60 -51.84 -2.47
CA PHE A 211 33.43 -50.68 -2.81
C PHE A 211 33.57 -49.70 -1.63
N ILE A 212 32.55 -49.58 -0.78
CA ILE A 212 32.60 -48.80 0.47
C ILE A 212 33.55 -49.43 1.49
N THR A 213 33.65 -50.76 1.59
CA THR A 213 34.60 -51.39 2.53
C THR A 213 36.04 -51.21 2.09
N VAL A 214 36.33 -51.27 0.78
CA VAL A 214 37.68 -51.06 0.25
C VAL A 214 38.11 -49.59 0.31
N SER A 215 37.25 -48.65 -0.11
CA SER A 215 37.49 -47.21 0.10
C SER A 215 37.48 -46.84 1.58
N GLY A 216 36.68 -47.53 2.40
CA GLY A 216 36.61 -47.36 3.84
C GLY A 216 37.85 -47.90 4.55
N LEU A 217 38.51 -48.95 4.07
CA LEU A 217 39.77 -49.45 4.62
C LEU A 217 40.93 -48.50 4.31
N ILE A 218 41.01 -48.00 3.08
CA ILE A 218 42.01 -47.00 2.66
C ILE A 218 41.75 -45.67 3.39
N GLY A 219 40.48 -45.28 3.47
CA GLY A 219 40.00 -44.16 4.27
C GLY A 219 40.37 -44.32 5.74
N TRP A 220 40.04 -45.45 6.38
CA TRP A 220 40.27 -45.74 7.81
C TRP A 220 41.74 -45.80 8.21
N MET A 221 42.63 -46.17 7.28
CA MET A 221 44.08 -46.13 7.51
C MET A 221 44.65 -44.71 7.43
N GLY A 222 44.06 -43.83 6.61
CA GLY A 222 44.42 -42.41 6.50
C GLY A 222 43.59 -41.45 7.38
N TRP A 223 42.45 -41.90 7.90
CA TRP A 223 41.45 -41.12 8.65
C TRP A 223 42.00 -40.56 9.96
N PRO A 224 42.72 -41.34 10.79
CA PRO A 224 43.19 -40.83 12.09
C PRO A 224 44.25 -39.75 11.92
N TRP A 225 45.02 -39.77 10.84
CA TRP A 225 46.10 -38.81 10.57
C TRP A 225 45.57 -37.50 9.98
N TYR A 226 44.56 -37.56 9.11
CA TYR A 226 43.97 -36.37 8.50
C TYR A 226 43.12 -35.57 9.51
N TYR A 227 42.30 -36.25 10.32
CA TYR A 227 41.39 -35.61 11.29
C TYR A 227 42.01 -35.24 12.65
N SER A 228 43.27 -35.63 12.90
CA SER A 228 44.01 -35.18 14.09
C SER A 228 44.69 -33.82 13.89
N THR A 229 44.72 -33.30 12.66
CA THR A 229 45.18 -31.95 12.39
C THR A 229 44.00 -30.98 12.38
N ALA A 230 44.18 -29.79 12.95
CA ALA A 230 43.14 -28.76 13.03
C ALA A 230 42.67 -28.24 11.64
N TYR A 231 43.27 -28.70 10.54
CA TYR A 231 43.02 -28.31 9.16
C TYR A 231 42.22 -29.35 8.35
N GLY A 232 42.03 -30.57 8.87
CA GLY A 232 41.42 -31.68 8.14
C GLY A 232 39.90 -31.80 8.28
N GLN A 233 39.25 -30.95 9.08
CA GLN A 233 37.79 -30.81 9.08
C GLN A 233 37.43 -29.72 8.08
N PRO A 234 36.83 -30.03 6.91
CA PRO A 234 36.21 -29.03 6.07
C PRO A 234 34.97 -28.51 6.80
N GLN A 235 35.16 -27.49 7.64
CA GLN A 235 34.05 -26.68 8.07
C GLN A 235 33.59 -25.89 6.85
N LEU A 236 32.50 -26.35 6.23
CA LEU A 236 31.64 -25.41 5.52
C LEU A 236 31.16 -24.43 6.58
N ILE A 237 31.86 -23.29 6.68
CA ILE A 237 31.26 -22.09 7.23
C ILE A 237 30.16 -21.77 6.23
N GLY A 238 28.97 -22.34 6.45
CA GLY A 238 27.77 -21.82 5.85
C GLY A 238 27.81 -20.33 6.13
N LYS A 239 27.77 -19.50 5.07
CA LYS A 239 27.65 -18.05 5.26
C LYS A 239 26.50 -17.86 6.25
N ILE A 240 26.79 -17.32 7.43
CA ILE A 240 25.81 -17.14 8.48
C ILE A 240 24.94 -15.98 8.02
N ASN A 241 23.95 -16.31 7.21
CA ASN A 241 23.09 -15.34 6.54
C ASN A 241 21.72 -15.25 7.23
N ASN A 242 21.46 -16.10 8.23
CA ASN A 242 20.19 -16.20 8.91
C ASN A 242 20.40 -16.18 10.44
N THR A 243 19.50 -15.50 11.16
CA THR A 243 19.52 -15.37 12.63
C THR A 243 19.54 -16.73 13.32
N GLN A 244 18.77 -17.69 12.80
CA GLN A 244 18.72 -19.05 13.36
C GLN A 244 20.05 -19.81 13.22
N GLN A 245 20.83 -19.55 12.16
CA GLN A 245 22.17 -20.15 11.97
C GLN A 245 23.21 -19.48 12.88
N SER A 246 23.03 -18.18 13.17
CA SER A 246 23.88 -17.45 14.10
C SER A 246 23.71 -17.92 15.54
N GLU A 247 22.48 -18.26 15.95
CA GLU A 247 22.18 -18.82 17.27
C GLU A 247 22.82 -20.21 17.45
N VAL A 248 22.64 -21.11 16.48
CA VAL A 248 23.29 -22.43 16.48
C VAL A 248 24.81 -22.33 16.50
N PHE A 249 25.38 -21.34 15.79
CA PHE A 249 26.81 -21.07 15.79
C PHE A 249 27.31 -20.56 17.15
N ILE A 250 26.56 -19.64 17.78
CA ILE A 250 26.86 -19.09 19.10
C ILE A 250 26.77 -20.17 20.18
N GLU A 251 25.79 -21.07 20.10
CA GLU A 251 25.63 -22.19 21.04
C GLU A 251 26.71 -23.26 20.89
N ALA A 252 27.23 -23.46 19.68
CA ALA A 252 28.26 -24.46 19.40
C ALA A 252 29.70 -24.03 19.77
N LEU A 253 29.94 -22.74 20.03
CA LEU A 253 31.29 -22.17 20.22
C LEU A 253 31.53 -21.67 21.66
N SER A 254 32.69 -22.04 22.23
CA SER A 254 33.15 -21.51 23.53
C SER A 254 33.62 -20.05 23.42
N ASP A 255 33.56 -19.29 24.52
CA ASP A 255 33.96 -17.87 24.55
C ASP A 255 35.38 -17.62 24.03
N LYS A 256 36.32 -18.53 24.30
CA LYS A 256 37.70 -18.42 23.83
C LYS A 256 37.84 -18.63 22.32
N GLN A 257 37.01 -19.49 21.73
CA GLN A 257 37.00 -19.71 20.28
C GLN A 257 36.35 -18.53 19.55
N ARG A 258 35.30 -17.92 20.14
CA ARG A 258 34.68 -16.70 19.60
C ARG A 258 35.67 -15.54 19.50
N VAL A 259 36.44 -15.28 20.56
CA VAL A 259 37.47 -14.23 20.57
C VAL A 259 38.60 -14.54 19.58
N ARG A 260 38.99 -15.81 19.45
CA ARG A 260 40.02 -16.21 18.47
C ARG A 260 39.57 -15.95 17.03
N TRP A 261 38.33 -16.32 16.70
CA TRP A 261 37.80 -16.23 15.33
C TRP A 261 37.33 -14.83 14.97
N GLN A 262 37.14 -13.95 15.95
CA GLN A 262 36.80 -12.55 15.72
C GLN A 262 37.75 -11.87 14.74
N ASN A 263 39.06 -12.13 14.86
CA ASN A 263 40.08 -11.53 14.00
C ASN A 263 40.02 -12.00 12.54
N ASP A 264 39.39 -13.14 12.26
CA ASP A 264 39.28 -13.71 10.91
C ASP A 264 37.88 -13.47 10.32
N VAL A 265 36.84 -13.56 11.15
CA VAL A 265 35.43 -13.43 10.75
C VAL A 265 35.05 -11.97 10.53
N VAL A 266 35.48 -11.06 11.41
CA VAL A 266 35.09 -9.64 11.29
C VAL A 266 35.59 -9.01 9.99
N PRO A 267 36.87 -9.16 9.59
CA PRO A 267 37.34 -8.60 8.32
C PRO A 267 36.65 -9.23 7.10
N LEU A 268 36.41 -10.54 7.12
CA LEU A 268 35.79 -11.26 6.00
C LEU A 268 34.33 -10.83 5.78
N TYR A 269 33.54 -10.67 6.84
CA TYR A 269 32.18 -10.16 6.73
C TYR A 269 32.15 -8.65 6.53
N ALA A 270 33.13 -7.89 7.01
CA ALA A 270 33.26 -6.46 6.71
C ALA A 270 33.54 -6.21 5.23
N GLU A 271 34.49 -6.95 4.64
CA GLU A 271 34.77 -6.86 3.20
C GLU A 271 33.57 -7.31 2.36
N SER A 272 32.90 -8.39 2.76
CA SER A 272 31.65 -8.81 2.10
C SER A 272 30.54 -7.77 2.25
N LEU A 273 30.46 -7.08 3.38
CA LEU A 273 29.47 -6.02 3.64
C LEU A 273 29.76 -4.80 2.77
N GLU A 274 31.01 -4.32 2.77
CA GLU A 274 31.46 -3.21 1.93
C GLU A 274 31.19 -3.50 0.45
N ARG A 275 31.52 -4.72 -0.01
CA ARG A 275 31.25 -5.14 -1.38
C ARG A 275 29.76 -5.20 -1.71
N ASN A 276 28.93 -5.76 -0.82
CA ASN A 276 27.48 -5.90 -1.08
C ASN A 276 26.73 -4.57 -0.97
N ILE A 277 27.21 -3.61 -0.17
CA ILE A 277 26.66 -2.25 -0.09
C ILE A 277 27.05 -1.44 -1.34
N ALA A 278 28.27 -1.64 -1.84
CA ALA A 278 28.76 -0.97 -3.05
C ALA A 278 28.21 -1.56 -4.36
N GLU A 279 27.59 -2.75 -4.31
CA GLU A 279 27.00 -3.42 -5.47
C GLU A 279 25.80 -2.63 -5.99
N SER A 280 25.85 -2.24 -7.27
CA SER A 280 24.73 -1.60 -7.95
C SER A 280 23.60 -2.61 -8.17
N PHE A 281 22.40 -2.07 -8.32
CA PHE A 281 21.20 -2.83 -8.57
C PHE A 281 21.25 -3.68 -9.87
N SER A 282 22.06 -3.26 -10.86
CA SER A 282 22.26 -3.94 -12.15
C SER A 282 23.43 -4.93 -12.18
N ASP A 283 24.41 -4.82 -11.27
CA ASP A 283 25.66 -5.59 -11.29
C ASP A 283 25.47 -7.12 -11.37
N PRO A 284 24.50 -7.75 -10.67
CA PRO A 284 24.25 -9.18 -10.82
C PRO A 284 23.84 -9.58 -12.24
N LYS A 285 23.07 -8.72 -12.93
CA LYS A 285 22.61 -8.97 -14.31
C LYS A 285 23.75 -8.77 -15.30
N GLU A 286 24.58 -7.75 -15.11
CA GLU A 286 25.77 -7.51 -15.94
C GLU A 286 26.77 -8.68 -15.87
N ARG A 287 27.02 -9.21 -14.66
CA ARG A 287 27.86 -10.40 -14.49
C ARG A 287 27.25 -11.63 -15.13
N ALA A 288 25.93 -11.82 -15.02
CA ALA A 288 25.24 -12.93 -15.67
C ALA A 288 25.34 -12.84 -17.20
N ILE A 289 25.17 -11.65 -17.78
CA ILE A 289 25.38 -11.39 -19.22
C ILE A 289 26.83 -11.73 -19.62
N SER A 290 27.81 -11.26 -18.83
CA SER A 290 29.23 -11.50 -19.09
C SER A 290 29.60 -12.98 -19.00
N HIS A 291 29.09 -13.69 -18.00
CA HIS A 291 29.30 -15.14 -17.84
C HIS A 291 28.65 -15.93 -18.99
N MET A 292 27.43 -15.57 -19.38
CA MET A 292 26.76 -16.23 -20.51
C MET A 292 27.53 -16.01 -21.82
N ARG A 293 27.99 -14.77 -22.08
CA ARG A 293 28.84 -14.45 -23.24
C ARG A 293 30.14 -15.26 -23.23
N LEU A 294 30.81 -15.35 -22.09
CA LEU A 294 32.04 -16.13 -21.94
C LEU A 294 31.79 -17.63 -22.20
N LEU A 295 30.71 -18.20 -21.67
CA LEU A 295 30.34 -19.60 -21.92
C LEU A 295 30.04 -19.87 -23.39
N GLN A 296 29.36 -18.95 -24.09
CA GLN A 296 29.11 -19.05 -25.53
C GLN A 296 30.40 -19.02 -26.36
N VAL A 297 31.37 -18.17 -25.98
CA VAL A 297 32.65 -18.05 -26.68
C VAL A 297 33.52 -19.30 -26.46
N LEU A 298 33.58 -19.81 -25.22
CA LEU A 298 34.42 -20.95 -24.88
C LEU A 298 33.84 -22.29 -25.37
N TYR A 299 32.52 -22.45 -25.35
CA TYR A 299 31.85 -23.72 -25.58
C TYR A 299 30.57 -23.56 -26.44
N PRO A 300 30.69 -23.12 -27.70
CA PRO A 300 29.54 -22.75 -28.55
C PRO A 300 28.62 -23.91 -28.93
N GLN A 301 29.08 -25.16 -28.81
CA GLN A 301 28.38 -26.37 -29.28
C GLN A 301 27.88 -27.27 -28.13
N ASP A 302 28.10 -26.90 -26.85
CA ASP A 302 27.67 -27.72 -25.72
C ASP A 302 26.12 -27.63 -25.57
N PRO A 303 25.39 -28.75 -25.59
CA PRO A 303 23.93 -28.75 -25.54
C PRO A 303 23.37 -28.13 -24.25
N ARG A 304 24.11 -28.21 -23.13
CA ARG A 304 23.71 -27.61 -21.85
C ARG A 304 23.83 -26.10 -21.89
N ILE A 305 24.86 -25.58 -22.56
CA ILE A 305 25.09 -24.14 -22.71
C ILE A 305 24.08 -23.56 -23.71
N LEU A 306 23.73 -24.30 -24.77
CA LEU A 306 22.65 -23.92 -25.69
C LEU A 306 21.29 -23.83 -24.97
N GLN A 307 20.96 -24.81 -24.12
CA GLN A 307 19.73 -24.78 -23.32
C GLN A 307 19.74 -23.64 -22.29
N LEU A 308 20.85 -23.48 -21.57
CA LEU A 308 21.02 -22.39 -20.60
C LEU A 308 20.89 -21.02 -21.27
N ASN A 309 21.48 -20.87 -22.45
CA ASN A 309 21.37 -19.66 -23.24
C ASN A 309 19.93 -19.38 -23.69
N ALA A 310 19.18 -20.41 -24.09
CA ALA A 310 17.79 -20.27 -24.48
C ALA A 310 16.94 -19.73 -23.32
N ILE A 311 17.08 -20.34 -22.13
CA ILE A 311 16.40 -19.89 -20.91
C ILE A 311 16.83 -18.47 -20.55
N PHE A 312 18.13 -18.19 -20.54
CA PHE A 312 18.67 -16.87 -20.22
C PHE A 312 18.18 -15.77 -21.18
N THR A 313 18.12 -16.08 -22.48
CA THR A 313 17.63 -15.15 -23.51
C THR A 313 16.13 -14.93 -23.40
N GLU A 314 15.36 -15.98 -23.09
CA GLU A 314 13.92 -15.90 -22.86
C GLU A 314 13.58 -15.06 -21.62
N GLU A 315 14.27 -15.29 -20.51
CA GLU A 315 14.11 -14.49 -19.28
C GLU A 315 14.48 -13.02 -19.52
N LYS A 316 15.64 -12.76 -20.15
CA LYS A 316 16.06 -11.40 -20.51
C LYS A 316 15.00 -10.74 -21.40
N LYS A 317 14.56 -11.41 -22.46
CA LYS A 317 13.56 -10.88 -23.40
C LYS A 317 12.25 -10.57 -22.69
N THR A 318 11.74 -11.49 -21.87
CA THR A 318 10.49 -11.29 -21.13
C THR A 318 10.57 -10.08 -20.22
N ALA A 319 11.69 -9.90 -19.52
CA ALA A 319 11.93 -8.75 -18.66
C ALA A 319 11.96 -7.41 -19.43
N LEU A 320 12.61 -7.40 -20.60
CA LEU A 320 12.66 -6.21 -21.48
C LEU A 320 11.27 -5.91 -22.06
N ASP A 321 10.58 -6.90 -22.62
CA ASP A 321 9.24 -6.77 -23.21
C ASP A 321 8.24 -6.26 -22.15
N GLN A 322 8.31 -6.77 -20.92
CA GLN A 322 7.48 -6.29 -19.81
C GLN A 322 7.82 -4.84 -19.44
N THR A 323 9.11 -4.48 -19.39
CA THR A 323 9.55 -3.11 -19.09
C THR A 323 9.08 -2.14 -20.17
N GLU A 324 9.28 -2.47 -21.44
CA GLU A 324 8.83 -1.68 -22.59
C GLU A 324 7.31 -1.50 -22.57
N PHE A 325 6.56 -2.58 -22.31
CA PHE A 325 5.10 -2.51 -22.18
C PHE A 325 4.67 -1.49 -21.13
N PHE A 326 5.29 -1.49 -19.95
CA PHE A 326 4.96 -0.55 -18.88
C PHE A 326 5.42 0.88 -19.18
N VAL A 327 6.59 1.07 -19.80
CA VAL A 327 7.09 2.39 -20.24
C VAL A 327 6.19 2.99 -21.33
N ALA A 328 5.77 2.19 -22.32
CA ALA A 328 4.86 2.60 -23.37
C ALA A 328 3.49 2.98 -22.80
N LYS A 329 2.95 2.14 -21.91
CA LYS A 329 1.71 2.41 -21.18
C LYS A 329 1.81 3.70 -20.36
N PHE A 330 2.96 3.94 -19.72
CA PHE A 330 3.21 5.18 -18.99
C PHE A 330 3.22 6.40 -19.90
N GLY A 331 3.87 6.31 -21.07
CA GLY A 331 3.87 7.36 -22.09
C GLY A 331 2.49 7.67 -22.65
N GLU A 332 1.69 6.62 -22.94
CA GLU A 332 0.30 6.75 -23.39
C GLU A 332 -0.54 7.46 -22.33
N ILE A 333 -0.43 7.04 -21.07
CA ILE A 333 -1.20 7.64 -19.98
C ILE A 333 -0.76 9.09 -19.73
N ARG A 334 0.54 9.41 -19.73
CA ARG A 334 1.03 10.80 -19.62
C ARG A 334 0.47 11.69 -20.72
N THR A 335 0.37 11.16 -21.95
CA THR A 335 -0.21 11.87 -23.10
C THR A 335 -1.72 12.06 -22.93
N LYS A 336 -2.45 11.03 -22.49
CA LYS A 336 -3.86 11.14 -22.12
C LYS A 336 -4.06 12.18 -21.03
N MET A 337 -3.23 12.19 -19.99
CA MET A 337 -3.26 13.16 -18.90
C MET A 337 -3.01 14.60 -19.36
N ALA A 338 -2.06 14.82 -20.27
CA ALA A 338 -1.83 16.12 -20.87
C ALA A 338 -3.06 16.59 -21.69
N ASN A 339 -3.70 15.67 -22.42
CA ASN A 339 -4.92 15.95 -23.17
C ASN A 339 -6.13 16.21 -22.25
N ILE A 340 -6.27 15.48 -21.14
CA ILE A 340 -7.26 15.71 -20.09
C ILE A 340 -7.05 17.09 -19.47
N ALA A 341 -5.81 17.44 -19.11
CA ALA A 341 -5.49 18.75 -18.55
C ALA A 341 -5.80 19.89 -19.54
N LEU A 342 -5.64 19.66 -20.84
CA LEU A 342 -5.96 20.62 -21.90
C LEU A 342 -7.48 20.73 -22.14
N LEU A 343 -8.22 19.62 -22.10
CA LEU A 343 -9.69 19.59 -22.17
C LEU A 343 -10.32 20.28 -20.95
N ALA A 344 -9.75 20.08 -19.77
CA ALA A 344 -10.14 20.77 -18.53
C ALA A 344 -9.97 22.29 -18.67
N LYS A 345 -8.84 22.76 -19.22
CA LYS A 345 -8.61 24.18 -19.50
C LYS A 345 -9.56 24.78 -20.54
N ARG A 346 -10.09 23.98 -21.47
CA ARG A 346 -11.02 24.40 -22.52
C ARG A 346 -12.50 24.25 -22.14
N GLY A 347 -12.82 23.83 -20.91
CA GLY A 347 -14.20 23.74 -20.41
C GLY A 347 -15.04 22.61 -21.00
N LYS A 348 -14.43 21.59 -21.62
CA LYS A 348 -15.13 20.42 -22.20
C LYS A 348 -15.28 19.29 -21.19
N TRP A 349 -16.15 19.49 -20.20
CA TRP A 349 -16.31 18.61 -19.03
C TRP A 349 -16.92 17.22 -19.33
N GLN A 350 -17.74 17.10 -20.38
CA GLN A 350 -18.34 15.81 -20.79
C GLN A 350 -17.29 14.82 -21.36
N ASP A 351 -16.27 15.33 -22.06
CA ASP A 351 -15.20 14.51 -22.61
C ASP A 351 -14.18 14.10 -21.53
N LEU A 352 -14.03 14.93 -20.49
CA LEU A 352 -13.18 14.69 -19.32
C LEU A 352 -13.66 13.50 -18.48
N GLN A 353 -14.98 13.39 -18.28
CA GLN A 353 -15.62 12.34 -17.48
C GLN A 353 -15.55 10.95 -18.13
N LYS A 354 -15.33 10.87 -19.45
CA LYS A 354 -15.08 9.59 -20.14
C LYS A 354 -13.66 9.08 -19.94
N GLN A 355 -12.71 9.95 -19.54
CA GLN A 355 -11.29 9.62 -19.44
C GLN A 355 -10.78 9.45 -18.00
N THR A 356 -11.61 9.66 -16.97
CA THR A 356 -11.28 9.45 -15.55
C THR A 356 -10.84 8.03 -15.19
N LYS A 357 -11.33 6.99 -15.90
CA LYS A 357 -10.86 5.60 -15.74
C LYS A 357 -9.36 5.46 -16.03
N SER A 358 -8.83 6.27 -16.94
CA SER A 358 -7.39 6.26 -17.25
C SER A 358 -6.53 6.86 -16.14
N LEU A 359 -7.12 7.70 -15.28
CA LEU A 359 -6.48 8.34 -14.12
C LEU A 359 -6.36 7.37 -12.92
N GLU A 360 -7.33 6.48 -12.77
CA GLU A 360 -7.32 5.38 -11.79
C GLU A 360 -6.36 4.26 -12.21
N GLU A 361 -6.43 3.84 -13.48
CA GLU A 361 -5.48 2.89 -14.07
C GLU A 361 -4.03 3.45 -14.02
N PHE A 362 -3.86 4.78 -14.10
CA PHE A 362 -2.57 5.45 -13.91
C PHE A 362 -2.03 5.27 -12.49
N ALA A 363 -2.81 5.57 -11.45
CA ALA A 363 -2.37 5.46 -10.06
C ALA A 363 -1.96 4.03 -9.68
N ILE A 364 -2.59 3.03 -10.29
CA ILE A 364 -2.26 1.61 -10.10
C ILE A 364 -1.01 1.20 -10.91
N SER A 365 -0.81 1.79 -12.10
CA SER A 365 0.30 1.49 -13.02
C SER A 365 1.58 2.28 -12.77
N LEU A 366 1.49 3.45 -12.14
CA LEU A 366 2.60 4.28 -11.69
C LEU A 366 3.40 3.51 -10.65
N SER A 367 4.64 3.17 -10.95
CA SER A 367 5.56 2.62 -9.97
C SER A 367 6.48 3.73 -9.46
N PRO A 368 6.13 4.52 -8.42
CA PRO A 368 7.14 4.94 -7.48
C PRO A 368 7.43 3.69 -6.65
N ILE A 369 8.57 3.04 -6.89
CA ILE A 369 9.08 1.90 -6.13
C ILE A 369 8.84 2.11 -4.62
N TYR A 370 9.03 3.35 -4.15
CA TYR A 370 8.75 3.81 -2.79
C TYR A 370 7.29 3.72 -2.33
N GLY A 371 6.30 4.00 -3.18
CA GLY A 371 4.89 3.88 -2.82
C GLY A 371 4.44 2.42 -2.66
N ARG A 372 5.05 1.50 -3.42
CA ARG A 372 4.82 0.06 -3.24
C ARG A 372 5.52 -0.49 -2.00
N VAL A 373 6.69 0.02 -1.66
CA VAL A 373 7.36 -0.32 -0.38
C VAL A 373 6.51 0.12 0.81
N ASP A 374 5.97 1.34 0.78
CA ASP A 374 5.07 1.84 1.82
C ASP A 374 3.80 0.98 1.93
N TYR A 375 3.21 0.59 0.80
CA TYR A 375 2.04 -0.31 0.78
C TYR A 375 2.34 -1.69 1.40
N VAL A 376 3.45 -2.33 1.02
CA VAL A 376 3.89 -3.61 1.63
C VAL A 376 4.15 -3.43 3.13
N GLN A 377 4.76 -2.33 3.56
CA GLN A 377 5.00 -2.05 4.97
C GLN A 377 3.69 -1.89 5.75
N ASN A 378 2.67 -1.28 5.16
CA ASN A 378 1.36 -1.13 5.78
C ASN A 378 0.64 -2.49 5.87
N LEU A 379 0.65 -3.30 4.80
CA LEU A 379 0.11 -4.67 4.82
C LEU A 379 0.79 -5.57 5.88
N ILE A 380 2.09 -5.41 6.10
CA ILE A 380 2.82 -6.11 7.19
C ILE A 380 2.35 -5.64 8.57
N LYS A 381 2.19 -4.32 8.77
CA LYS A 381 1.69 -3.74 10.03
C LYS A 381 0.25 -4.17 10.33
N GLU A 382 -0.56 -4.30 9.28
CA GLU A 382 -1.97 -4.74 9.32
C GLU A 382 -2.10 -6.27 9.51
N GLY A 383 -0.99 -7.01 9.41
CA GLY A 383 -0.97 -8.47 9.63
C GLY A 383 -1.46 -9.29 8.44
N ASP A 384 -1.80 -8.66 7.32
CA ASP A 384 -2.10 -9.33 6.05
C ASP A 384 -0.81 -9.74 5.34
N LEU A 385 -0.19 -10.79 5.87
CA LEU A 385 1.07 -11.32 5.36
C LEU A 385 0.94 -11.98 3.98
N GLU A 386 -0.27 -12.36 3.54
CA GLU A 386 -0.46 -12.91 2.20
C GLU A 386 -0.53 -11.81 1.15
N ALA A 387 -1.34 -10.77 1.38
CA ALA A 387 -1.36 -9.62 0.48
C ALA A 387 0.00 -8.92 0.45
N ALA A 388 0.65 -8.75 1.61
CA ALA A 388 2.00 -8.21 1.68
C ALA A 388 3.00 -9.04 0.87
N ARG A 389 2.91 -10.38 0.93
CA ARG A 389 3.77 -11.27 0.14
C ARG A 389 3.49 -11.13 -1.34
N ASN A 390 2.24 -11.11 -1.76
CA ASN A 390 1.86 -10.98 -3.17
C ASN A 390 2.33 -9.63 -3.76
N GLU A 391 2.12 -8.53 -3.04
CA GLU A 391 2.57 -7.21 -3.49
C GLU A 391 4.10 -7.05 -3.45
N LEU A 392 4.76 -7.70 -2.48
CA LEU A 392 6.21 -7.78 -2.44
C LEU A 392 6.76 -8.59 -3.62
N GLU A 393 6.13 -9.69 -4.03
CA GLU A 393 6.54 -10.45 -5.22
C GLU A 393 6.36 -9.63 -6.50
N ILE A 394 5.27 -8.89 -6.64
CA ILE A 394 5.06 -7.97 -7.78
C ILE A 394 6.15 -6.88 -7.80
N LEU A 395 6.49 -6.32 -6.64
CA LEU A 395 7.56 -5.33 -6.53
C LEU A 395 8.92 -5.92 -6.91
N LYS A 396 9.24 -7.13 -6.43
CA LYS A 396 10.47 -7.84 -6.77
C LYS A 396 10.57 -8.16 -8.26
N GLU A 397 9.48 -8.61 -8.89
CA GLU A 397 9.43 -8.88 -10.33
C GLU A 397 9.74 -7.61 -11.12
N ARG A 398 9.10 -6.48 -10.77
CA ARG A 398 9.33 -5.19 -11.44
C ARG A 398 10.75 -4.68 -11.26
N LEU A 399 11.28 -4.78 -10.05
CA LEU A 399 12.66 -4.44 -9.73
C LEU A 399 13.61 -5.31 -10.57
N ASN A 400 13.40 -6.62 -10.60
CA ASN A 400 14.17 -7.53 -11.41
C ASN A 400 14.14 -7.15 -12.91
N ASN A 401 12.98 -6.79 -13.44
CA ASN A 401 12.86 -6.37 -14.84
C ASN A 401 13.60 -5.06 -15.13
N LEU A 402 13.47 -4.07 -14.24
CA LEU A 402 14.21 -2.81 -14.33
C LEU A 402 15.73 -3.02 -14.25
N SER A 403 16.20 -3.98 -13.43
CA SER A 403 17.62 -4.30 -13.32
C SER A 403 18.20 -4.84 -14.64
N TRP A 404 17.39 -5.58 -15.41
CA TRP A 404 17.76 -6.07 -16.73
C TRP A 404 17.88 -4.93 -17.73
N GLU A 405 16.91 -4.02 -17.76
CA GLU A 405 16.92 -2.84 -18.63
C GLU A 405 18.14 -1.96 -18.37
N ILE A 406 18.41 -1.64 -17.09
CA ILE A 406 19.56 -0.83 -16.70
C ILE A 406 20.87 -1.49 -17.12
N ALA A 407 21.04 -2.80 -16.88
CA ALA A 407 22.24 -3.53 -17.28
C ALA A 407 22.45 -3.51 -18.81
N VAL A 408 21.38 -3.55 -19.60
CA VAL A 408 21.47 -3.43 -21.06
C VAL A 408 21.88 -2.01 -21.47
N ILE A 409 21.26 -0.98 -20.89
CA ILE A 409 21.60 0.42 -21.16
C ILE A 409 23.07 0.72 -20.79
N GLU A 410 23.55 0.25 -19.65
CA GLU A 410 24.94 0.40 -19.22
C GLU A 410 25.90 -0.26 -20.21
N GLN A 411 25.56 -1.46 -20.69
CA GLN A 411 26.34 -2.15 -21.71
C GLN A 411 26.35 -1.39 -23.04
N GLU A 412 25.23 -0.85 -23.49
CA GLU A 412 25.14 -0.03 -24.71
C GLU A 412 25.99 1.25 -24.59
N ILE A 413 25.95 1.93 -23.43
CA ILE A 413 26.79 3.11 -23.16
C ILE A 413 28.28 2.74 -23.20
N LEU A 414 28.66 1.60 -22.62
CA LEU A 414 30.04 1.12 -22.61
C LEU A 414 30.55 0.74 -24.00
N ASP A 415 29.70 0.14 -24.84
CA ASP A 415 30.07 -0.25 -26.20
C ASP A 415 30.15 0.99 -27.13
N VAL A 416 29.25 1.98 -26.99
CA VAL A 416 29.35 3.28 -27.71
C VAL A 416 30.65 4.03 -27.37
N ASN A 417 31.10 3.98 -26.11
CA ASN A 417 32.35 4.61 -25.70
C ASN A 417 33.60 3.91 -26.24
N LYS A 418 33.51 2.62 -26.61
CA LYS A 418 34.61 1.90 -27.28
C LYS A 418 34.70 2.22 -28.77
N ASP A 419 33.58 2.48 -29.43
CA ASP A 419 33.54 2.84 -30.85
C ASP A 419 34.00 4.30 -31.12
N LEU A 420 34.05 5.13 -30.06
CA LEU A 420 34.54 6.52 -30.10
C LEU A 420 36.04 6.65 -29.76
N GLN A 421 36.70 5.57 -29.33
CA GLN A 421 38.15 5.47 -29.10
C GLN A 421 38.83 4.74 -30.26
#